data_AF-A0A6G2Q0W3-F1
#
_entry.id   AF-A0A6G2Q0W3-F1
#
_cell.length_a   1.000
_cell.length_b   1.000
_cell.length_c   1.000
_cell.angle_alpha   90.00
_cell.angle_beta   90.00
_cell.angle_gamma   90.00
#
_symmetry.space_group_name_H-M   'P 1'
#
loop_
_entity.id
_entity.type
_entity.pdbx_description
1 polymer ?
#
loop_
_entity_poly.entity_id
_entity_poly.type
_entity_poly.pdbx_seq_one_letter_code
_entity_poly.pdbx_strand_id
1 'polypeptide(L)'
;MTPELDVAVVGAGIAGLTAAHELRRAGLSVRVYEQLPDVGGRMRSLCHQGWTMDTGAEQVASRGYRATWELLRRLGVTPADVPRVGGGVAVWRG
;
A
#
# COMPACT_ATOMS: atom_id res chain seq x y z
N MET A 1 -28.06 6.67 11.02
CA MET A 1 -27.87 5.21 10.88
C MET A 1 -26.59 4.97 10.11
N THR A 2 -25.66 4.18 10.63
CA THR A 2 -24.57 3.65 9.82
C THR A 2 -25.17 2.70 8.77
N PRO A 3 -24.71 2.72 7.51
CA PRO A 3 -25.13 1.73 6.52
C PRO A 3 -24.91 0.32 7.08
N GLU A 4 -25.79 -0.63 6.76
CA GLU A 4 -25.47 -2.05 6.96
C GLU A 4 -24.21 -2.37 6.15
N LEU A 5 -23.19 -2.89 6.83
CA LEU A 5 -21.89 -3.25 6.28
C LEU A 5 -21.65 -4.72 6.62
N ASP A 6 -21.21 -5.50 5.64
CA ASP A 6 -20.80 -6.89 5.87
C ASP A 6 -19.49 -6.93 6.67
N VAL A 7 -18.55 -6.03 6.38
CA VAL A 7 -17.24 -5.98 7.05
C VAL A 7 -16.77 -4.55 7.32
N ALA A 8 -16.28 -4.33 8.56
CA ALA A 8 -15.48 -3.17 8.93
C ALA A 8 -13.99 -3.57 9.04
N VAL A 9 -13.12 -2.86 8.31
CA VAL A 9 -11.67 -3.02 8.36
C VAL A 9 -11.07 -1.86 9.14
N VAL A 10 -10.27 -2.16 10.17
CA VAL A 10 -9.58 -1.15 10.98
C VAL A 10 -8.11 -1.05 10.52
N GLY A 11 -7.73 0.13 10.04
CA GLY A 11 -6.43 0.46 9.46
C GLY A 11 -6.42 0.39 7.93
N ALA A 12 -6.02 1.49 7.28
CA ALA A 12 -5.79 1.59 5.84
C ALA A 12 -4.31 1.45 5.46
N GLY A 13 -3.57 0.61 6.19
CA GLY A 13 -2.27 0.12 5.74
C GLY A 13 -2.40 -0.90 4.60
N ILE A 14 -1.27 -1.34 4.02
CA ILE A 14 -1.28 -2.30 2.89
C ILE A 14 -2.10 -3.56 3.16
N ALA A 15 -2.06 -4.10 4.38
CA ALA A 15 -2.83 -5.28 4.75
C ALA A 15 -4.34 -5.01 4.77
N GLY A 16 -4.78 -3.90 5.39
CA GLY A 16 -6.20 -3.54 5.47
C GLY A 16 -6.79 -3.18 4.11
N LEU A 17 -6.04 -2.44 3.28
CA LEU A 17 -6.45 -2.13 1.91
C LEU A 17 -6.53 -3.40 1.04
N THR A 18 -5.58 -4.33 1.20
CA THR A 18 -5.62 -5.62 0.49
C THR A 18 -6.82 -6.45 0.94
N ALA A 19 -7.08 -6.53 2.25
CA ALA A 19 -8.25 -7.22 2.77
C ALA A 19 -9.56 -6.62 2.22
N ALA A 20 -9.70 -5.30 2.27
CA ALA A 20 -10.87 -4.61 1.72
C ALA A 20 -11.04 -4.83 0.21
N HIS A 21 -9.93 -4.87 -0.54
CA HIS A 21 -9.95 -5.19 -1.96
C HIS A 21 -10.47 -6.61 -2.24
N GLU A 22 -9.95 -7.62 -1.53
CA GLU A 22 -10.38 -9.01 -1.70
C GLU A 22 -11.84 -9.22 -1.27
N LEU A 23 -12.25 -8.64 -0.14
CA LEU A 23 -13.63 -8.72 0.36
C LEU A 23 -14.63 -8.04 -0.59
N ARG A 24 -14.30 -6.88 -1.14
CA ARG A 24 -15.12 -6.23 -2.17
C ARG A 24 -15.22 -7.08 -3.44
N ARG A 25 -14.12 -7.73 -3.85
CA ARG A 25 -14.14 -8.66 -4.99
C ARG A 25 -14.99 -9.91 -4.73
N ALA A 26 -15.16 -10.29 -3.47
CA ALA A 26 -16.09 -11.34 -3.05
C ALA A 26 -17.56 -10.89 -2.97
N GLY A 27 -17.87 -9.63 -3.32
CA GLY A 27 -19.23 -9.09 -3.33
C GLY A 27 -19.71 -8.50 -2.01
N LEU A 28 -18.83 -8.37 -1.01
CA LEU A 28 -19.17 -7.82 0.30
C LEU A 28 -19.11 -6.29 0.32
N SER A 29 -20.01 -5.68 1.08
CA SER A 29 -19.96 -4.26 1.46
C SER A 29 -18.93 -4.04 2.56
N VAL A 30 -17.93 -3.19 2.28
CA VAL A 30 -16.78 -3.00 3.16
C VAL A 30 -16.54 -1.53 3.45
N ARG A 31 -16.23 -1.21 4.71
CA ARG A 31 -15.72 0.10 5.10
C ARG A 31 -14.35 -0.03 5.77
N VAL A 32 -13.41 0.81 5.35
CA VAL A 32 -12.09 0.93 5.98
C VAL A 32 -12.06 2.18 6.85
N TYR A 33 -11.59 2.04 8.08
CA TYR A 33 -11.40 3.12 9.04
C TYR A 33 -9.91 3.35 9.26
N GLU A 34 -9.44 4.57 9.08
CA GLU A 34 -8.04 4.96 9.28
C GLU A 34 -7.97 6.15 10.23
N GLN A 35 -6.99 6.15 11.12
CA GLN A 35 -6.77 7.22 12.09
C GLN A 35 -5.93 8.36 11.47
N LEU A 36 -5.02 8.03 10.55
CA LEU A 36 -4.15 8.99 9.88
C LEU A 36 -4.88 9.75 8.76
N PRO A 37 -4.41 10.95 8.40
CA PRO A 37 -4.97 11.70 7.27
C PRO A 37 -4.82 11.00 5.91
N ASP A 38 -3.82 10.11 5.80
CA ASP A 38 -3.49 9.39 4.58
C ASP A 38 -3.45 7.88 4.83
N VAL A 39 -3.79 7.12 3.79
CA VAL A 39 -3.65 5.67 3.75
C VAL A 39 -2.19 5.24 3.55
N GLY A 40 -1.94 3.93 3.55
CA GLY A 40 -0.62 3.33 3.28
C GLY A 40 0.09 2.83 4.53
N GLY A 41 -0.21 3.42 5.70
CA GLY A 41 0.40 3.04 6.97
C GLY A 41 1.92 3.19 6.92
N ARG A 42 2.66 2.08 7.01
CA ARG A 42 4.14 2.06 6.91
C ARG A 42 4.66 2.20 5.48
N MET A 43 3.83 2.07 4.45
CA MET A 43 4.20 2.37 3.07
C MET A 43 3.83 3.83 2.80
N ARG A 44 4.76 4.76 3.07
CA ARG A 44 4.54 6.20 2.99
C ARG A 44 5.76 6.87 2.37
N SER A 45 5.50 7.75 1.42
CA SER A 45 6.51 8.62 0.81
C SER A 45 6.29 10.06 1.25
N LEU A 46 7.38 10.81 1.39
CA LEU A 46 7.40 12.23 1.71
C LEU A 46 7.96 12.98 0.50
N CYS A 47 7.36 14.12 0.18
CA CYS A 47 7.90 15.03 -0.83
C CYS A 47 8.52 16.24 -0.13
N HIS A 48 9.82 16.44 -0.26
CA HIS A 48 10.54 17.56 0.36
C HIS A 48 11.57 18.13 -0.59
N GLN A 49 11.53 19.44 -0.84
CA GLN A 49 12.48 20.15 -1.72
C GLN A 49 12.58 19.51 -3.13
N GLY A 50 11.47 18.99 -3.67
CA GLY A 50 11.43 18.30 -4.97
C GLY A 50 11.88 16.84 -4.95
N TRP A 51 12.28 16.31 -3.80
CA TRP A 51 12.66 14.90 -3.62
C TRP A 51 11.50 14.08 -3.06
N THR A 52 11.28 12.89 -3.62
CA THR A 52 10.40 11.88 -3.03
C THR A 52 11.24 10.87 -2.25
N MET A 53 10.92 10.68 -0.97
CA MET A 53 11.64 9.78 -0.08
C MET A 53 10.67 8.86 0.64
N ASP A 54 10.94 7.56 0.62
CA ASP A 54 10.16 6.60 1.41
C ASP A 54 10.56 6.68 2.88
N THR A 55 9.57 6.68 3.77
CA THR A 55 9.75 6.79 5.23
C THR A 55 9.53 5.46 5.96
N GLY A 56 9.33 4.37 5.22
CA GLY A 56 9.07 3.05 5.76
C GLY A 56 9.37 1.95 4.76
N ALA A 57 8.39 1.11 4.44
CA ALA A 57 8.60 0.02 3.49
C ALA A 57 8.84 0.58 2.07
N GLU A 58 10.11 0.53 1.64
CA GLU A 58 10.63 1.16 0.42
C GLU A 58 10.85 0.19 -0.75
N GLN A 59 10.95 -1.11 -0.48
CA GLN A 59 11.37 -2.09 -1.49
C GLN A 59 10.54 -3.38 -1.43
N VAL A 60 10.30 -3.96 -2.60
CA VAL A 60 9.76 -5.32 -2.76
C VAL A 60 10.80 -6.15 -3.50
N ALA A 61 11.17 -7.29 -2.92
CA ALA A 61 12.12 -8.19 -3.56
C ALA A 61 11.58 -8.69 -4.91
N SER A 62 12.46 -8.70 -5.93
CA SER A 62 12.14 -9.20 -7.27
C SER A 62 11.83 -10.70 -7.33
N ARG A 63 12.13 -11.44 -6.23
CA ARG A 63 11.82 -12.85 -6.04
C ARG A 63 11.08 -13.03 -4.72
N GLY A 64 10.21 -14.04 -4.64
CA GLY A 64 9.34 -14.26 -3.48
C GLY A 64 8.06 -13.42 -3.54
N TYR A 65 7.34 -13.30 -2.41
CA TYR A 65 6.13 -12.47 -2.29
C TYR A 65 5.07 -12.70 -3.38
N ARG A 66 4.78 -13.97 -3.69
CA ARG A 66 3.83 -14.36 -4.76
C ARG A 66 2.51 -13.58 -4.68
N ALA A 67 1.88 -13.53 -3.51
CA ALA A 67 0.61 -12.84 -3.30
C ALA A 67 0.70 -11.32 -3.59
N THR A 68 1.81 -10.69 -3.24
CA THR A 68 2.06 -9.26 -3.53
C THR A 68 2.16 -9.04 -5.05
N TRP A 69 2.95 -9.85 -5.75
CA TRP A 69 3.09 -9.72 -7.22
C TRP A 69 1.79 -10.05 -7.96
N GLU A 70 1.01 -11.01 -7.48
CA GLU A 70 -0.33 -11.30 -8.01
C GLU A 70 -1.30 -10.13 -7.79
N LEU A 71 -1.24 -9.47 -6.62
CA LEU A 71 -2.02 -8.25 -6.37
C LEU A 71 -1.58 -7.10 -7.29
N LEU A 72 -0.28 -6.81 -7.39
CA LEU A 72 0.23 -5.76 -8.27
C LEU A 72 -0.21 -5.96 -9.73
N ARG A 73 -0.08 -7.19 -10.25
CA ARG A 73 -0.54 -7.54 -11.60
C ARG A 73 -2.05 -7.32 -11.77
N ARG A 74 -2.86 -7.67 -10.78
CA ARG A 74 -4.32 -7.43 -10.81
C ARG A 74 -4.67 -5.95 -10.79
N LEU A 75 -3.87 -5.14 -10.11
CA LEU A 75 -4.02 -3.68 -10.07
C LEU A 75 -3.42 -2.98 -11.31
N GLY A 76 -2.87 -3.73 -12.26
CA GLY A 76 -2.23 -3.18 -13.46
C GLY A 76 -0.85 -2.57 -13.21
N VAL A 77 -0.28 -2.75 -12.02
CA VAL A 77 1.09 -2.34 -11.70
C VAL A 77 2.05 -3.41 -12.22
N THR A 78 2.83 -3.05 -13.23
CA THR A 78 3.80 -3.93 -13.87
C THR A 78 5.20 -3.72 -13.27
N PRO A 79 6.14 -4.67 -13.46
CA PRO A 79 7.53 -4.46 -13.07
C PRO A 79 8.20 -3.23 -13.72
N ALA A 80 7.65 -2.70 -14.82
CA ALA A 80 8.16 -1.49 -15.46
C ALA A 80 7.75 -0.22 -14.70
N ASP A 81 6.64 -0.26 -13.95
CA ASP A 81 6.16 0.84 -13.12
C ASP A 81 6.92 0.94 -11.78
N VAL A 82 7.70 -0.08 -11.44
CA VAL A 82 8.48 -0.15 -10.20
C VAL A 82 9.92 0.28 -10.49
N PRO A 83 10.33 1.51 -10.11
CA PRO A 83 11.70 1.95 -10.32
C PRO A 83 12.66 1.03 -9.57
N ARG A 84 13.76 0.65 -10.23
CA ARG A 84 14.80 -0.13 -9.58
C ARG A 84 15.59 0.78 -8.66
N VAL A 85 15.57 0.47 -7.36
CA VAL A 85 16.50 1.09 -6.41
C VAL A 85 17.90 0.59 -6.77
N GLY A 86 18.78 1.52 -7.14
CA GLY A 86 20.19 1.23 -7.44
C GLY A 86 20.99 0.86 -6.19
N GLY A 87 22.30 0.71 -6.32
CA GLY A 87 23.17 0.38 -5.18
C GLY A 87 23.43 1.56 -4.22
N GLY A 88 23.01 2.78 -4.56
CA GLY A 88 23.18 3.96 -3.73
C GLY A 88 22.04 4.08 -2.72
N VAL A 89 22.38 4.13 -1.44
CA VAL A 89 21.44 4.45 -0.36
C VAL A 89 21.81 5.82 0.21
N ALA A 90 20.83 6.70 0.31
CA ALA A 90 20.94 7.98 1.02
C ALA A 90 19.97 7.98 2.19
N VAL A 91 20.42 8.47 3.35
CA VAL A 91 19.59 8.59 4.56
C VAL A 91 19.44 10.07 4.88
N TRP A 92 18.20 10.56 4.87
CA TRP A 92 17.88 11.90 5.31
C TRP A 92 17.83 11.95 6.84
N ARG A 93 18.43 12.99 7.46
CA ARG A 93 18.55 13.14 8.91
C ARG A 93 17.84 14.39 9.49
N GLY A 94 16.96 15.02 8.72
CA GLY A 94 16.40 16.34 9.05
C GLY A 94 17.20 17.43 8.38
#